data_AF-A0A357BPY7-F1
#
_entry.id   AF-A0A357BPY7-F1
#
_cell.length_a   1.000
_cell.length_b   1.000
_cell.length_c   1.000
_cell.angle_alpha   90.00
_cell.angle_beta   90.00
_cell.angle_gamma   90.00
#
_symmetry.space_group_name_H-M   'P 1'
#
loop_
_entity.id
_entity.type
_entity.pdbx_description
1 polymer ?
#
loop_
_entity_poly.entity_id
_entity_poly.type
_entity_poly.pdbx_seq_one_letter_code
_entity_poly.pdbx_strand_id
1 'polypeptide(L)'
;MIIMQKNVNSQSSTEGLLIAFFERNGCVRLVNEKRREQEGQKYKKGYEVRLVAYSEEELKIMRQLLLRVGFKVGKSYKKHYQIIQPIYGKTAVKWFTGRAKKLSS
;
A
#
# COMPACT_ATOMS: atom_id res chain seq x y z
N MET A 1 -20.21 31.67 2.36
CA MET A 1 -20.24 30.19 2.40
C MET A 1 -18.82 29.69 2.61
N ILE A 2 -18.46 29.29 3.84
CA ILE A 2 -17.10 28.83 4.20
C ILE A 2 -17.16 27.31 4.32
N ILE A 3 -16.75 26.57 3.29
CA ILE A 3 -16.55 25.11 3.37
C ILE A 3 -15.34 24.72 2.51
N MET A 4 -14.11 25.00 2.95
CA MET A 4 -12.91 24.49 2.24
C MET A 4 -11.67 24.21 3.11
N GLN A 5 -11.70 24.46 4.42
CA GLN A 5 -10.51 24.26 5.27
C GLN A 5 -10.42 22.89 5.99
N LYS A 6 -11.50 22.09 6.04
CA LYS A 6 -11.48 20.80 6.76
C LYS A 6 -10.82 19.64 5.99
N ASN A 7 -10.58 19.78 4.68
CA ASN A 7 -10.11 18.66 3.84
C ASN A 7 -8.58 18.49 3.80
N VAL A 8 -7.79 19.55 4.04
CA VAL A 8 -6.32 19.48 3.91
C VAL A 8 -5.67 18.78 5.10
N ASN A 9 -6.11 19.06 6.33
CA ASN A 9 -5.57 18.38 7.53
C ASN A 9 -5.91 16.88 7.55
N SER A 10 -7.10 16.48 7.11
CA SER A 10 -7.53 15.09 7.19
C SER A 10 -6.86 14.18 6.14
N GLN A 11 -6.50 14.73 4.97
CA GLN A 11 -5.73 13.99 3.97
C GLN A 11 -4.29 13.77 4.43
N SER A 12 -3.61 14.80 4.95
CA SER A 12 -2.25 14.65 5.50
C SER A 12 -2.17 13.60 6.61
N SER A 13 -3.18 13.54 7.50
CA SER A 13 -3.23 12.51 8.56
C SER A 13 -3.49 11.10 8.01
N THR A 14 -4.29 10.98 6.95
CA THR A 14 -4.59 9.70 6.28
C THR A 14 -3.34 9.14 5.60
N GLU A 15 -2.65 9.98 4.82
CA GLU A 15 -1.41 9.60 4.13
C GLU A 15 -0.33 9.22 5.14
N GLY A 16 -0.13 10.03 6.19
CA GLY A 16 0.85 9.78 7.23
C GLY A 16 0.65 8.42 7.92
N LEU A 17 -0.60 8.06 8.22
CA LEU A 17 -0.91 6.78 8.86
C LEU A 17 -0.66 5.58 7.91
N LEU A 18 -0.98 5.71 6.62
CA LEU A 18 -0.65 4.69 5.62
C LEU A 18 0.87 4.49 5.47
N ILE A 19 1.64 5.58 5.47
CA ILE A 19 3.10 5.52 5.43
C ILE A 19 3.64 4.87 6.71
N ALA A 20 3.09 5.19 7.89
CA ALA A 20 3.48 4.54 9.13
C ALA A 20 3.25 3.02 9.11
N PHE A 21 2.11 2.55 8.58
CA PHE A 21 1.87 1.12 8.38
C PHE A 21 2.89 0.49 7.42
N PHE A 22 3.24 1.19 6.34
CA PHE A 22 4.22 0.71 5.38
C PHE A 22 5.63 0.65 5.97
N GLU A 23 6.06 1.66 6.72
CA GLU A 23 7.38 1.71 7.33
C GLU A 23 7.56 0.65 8.40
N ARG A 24 6.52 0.42 9.22
CA ARG A 24 6.51 -0.58 10.29
C ARG A 24 6.93 -1.96 9.78
N ASN A 25 6.27 -2.44 8.74
CA ASN A 25 6.41 -3.83 8.28
C ASN A 25 5.87 -4.08 6.86
N GLY A 26 5.54 -3.02 6.12
CA GLY A 26 5.16 -3.15 4.72
C GLY A 26 6.31 -3.57 3.83
N CYS A 27 5.98 -4.15 2.67
CA CYS A 27 6.96 -4.48 1.65
C CYS A 27 6.40 -4.30 0.24
N VAL A 28 7.31 -4.10 -0.71
CA VAL A 28 6.98 -3.94 -2.12
C VAL A 28 7.41 -5.19 -2.87
N ARG A 29 6.57 -5.63 -3.80
CA ARG A 29 6.94 -6.58 -4.83
C ARG A 29 7.05 -5.84 -6.16
N LEU A 30 8.27 -5.75 -6.67
CA LEU A 30 8.56 -5.21 -7.99
C LEU A 30 8.50 -6.32 -9.04
N VAL A 31 8.19 -5.91 -10.27
CA VAL A 31 8.36 -6.78 -11.45
C VAL A 31 9.85 -6.93 -11.71
N ASN A 32 10.31 -8.16 -11.88
CA ASN A 32 11.65 -8.43 -12.40
C ASN A 32 11.58 -8.45 -13.92
N GLU A 33 12.08 -7.39 -14.57
CA GLU A 33 11.96 -7.20 -16.01
C GLU A 33 12.74 -8.26 -16.79
N LYS A 34 13.94 -8.64 -16.34
CA LYS A 34 14.73 -9.73 -16.95
C LYS A 34 13.97 -11.05 -16.96
N ARG A 35 13.31 -11.40 -15.85
CA ARG A 35 12.49 -12.62 -15.79
C ARG A 35 11.23 -12.51 -16.65
N ARG A 36 10.64 -11.32 -16.75
CA ARG A 36 9.47 -11.09 -17.60
C ARG A 36 9.82 -11.24 -19.09
N GLU A 37 11.00 -10.79 -19.50
CA GLU A 37 11.52 -11.00 -20.87
C GLU A 37 11.76 -12.48 -21.16
N GLN A 38 12.38 -13.21 -20.23
CA GLN A 38 12.70 -14.63 -20.39
C GLN A 38 11.48 -15.55 -20.36
N GLU A 39 10.54 -15.31 -19.45
CA GLU A 39 9.40 -16.21 -19.20
C GLU A 39 8.12 -15.74 -19.95
N GLY A 40 8.13 -14.53 -20.50
CA GLY A 40 6.99 -13.94 -21.21
C GLY A 40 5.70 -14.00 -20.40
N GLN A 41 4.65 -14.60 -20.99
CA GLN A 41 3.33 -14.72 -20.36
C GLN A 41 3.31 -15.66 -19.13
N LYS A 42 4.34 -16.49 -18.92
CA LYS A 42 4.44 -17.36 -17.73
C LYS A 42 4.75 -16.55 -16.46
N TYR A 43 5.35 -15.37 -16.59
CA TYR A 43 5.65 -14.47 -15.47
C TYR A 43 4.43 -13.65 -15.06
N LYS A 44 3.67 -14.15 -14.08
CA LYS A 44 2.40 -13.52 -13.62
C LYS A 44 2.58 -12.47 -12.52
N LYS A 45 3.81 -12.16 -12.11
CA LYS A 45 4.04 -11.22 -10.99
C LYS A 45 3.89 -9.79 -11.48
N GLY A 46 3.09 -9.01 -10.76
CA GLY A 46 2.90 -7.57 -10.96
C GLY A 46 3.43 -6.74 -9.80
N TYR A 47 3.40 -5.42 -10.00
CA TYR A 47 3.68 -4.41 -8.97
C TYR A 47 2.64 -4.49 -7.85
N GLU A 48 3.11 -4.64 -6.63
CA GLU A 48 2.26 -4.79 -5.44
C GLU A 48 2.93 -4.14 -4.23
N VAL A 49 2.14 -3.45 -3.42
CA VAL A 49 2.50 -3.07 -2.05
C VAL A 49 1.73 -3.97 -1.10
N ARG A 50 2.39 -4.47 -0.06
CA ARG A 50 1.77 -5.25 1.01
C ARG A 50 1.87 -4.46 2.29
N LEU A 51 0.72 -4.18 2.89
CA LEU A 51 0.65 -3.69 4.25
C LEU A 51 0.31 -4.85 5.18
N VAL A 52 0.80 -4.77 6.41
CA VAL A 52 0.59 -5.79 7.43
C VAL A 52 -0.28 -5.18 8.52
N ALA A 53 -1.40 -5.83 8.78
CA ALA A 53 -2.27 -5.58 9.92
C ALA A 53 -2.07 -6.66 10.98
N TYR A 54 -2.10 -6.27 12.26
CA TYR A 54 -1.98 -7.16 13.43
C TYR A 54 -3.34 -7.60 13.97
N SER A 55 -4.43 -6.93 13.59
CA SER A 55 -5.80 -7.34 13.92
C SER A 55 -6.76 -7.04 12.76
N GLU A 56 -7.97 -7.60 12.84
CA GLU A 56 -9.03 -7.35 11.86
C GLU A 56 -9.53 -5.89 11.93
N GLU A 57 -9.51 -5.26 13.11
CA GLU A 57 -9.83 -3.85 13.29
C GLU A 57 -8.80 -2.96 12.57
N GLU A 58 -7.50 -3.26 12.73
CA GLU A 58 -6.44 -2.53 12.05
C GLU A 58 -6.55 -2.71 10.52
N LEU A 59 -6.89 -3.91 10.04
CA LEU A 59 -7.19 -4.15 8.62
C LEU A 59 -8.35 -3.28 8.14
N LYS A 60 -9.43 -3.17 8.91
CA LYS A 60 -10.61 -2.36 8.55
C LYS A 60 -10.25 -0.88 8.43
N ILE A 61 -9.50 -0.34 9.40
CA ILE A 61 -8.99 1.04 9.37
C ILE A 61 -8.12 1.24 8.13
N MET A 62 -7.15 0.37 7.92
CA MET A 62 -6.24 0.42 6.78
C MET A 62 -6.99 0.45 5.44
N ARG A 63 -8.02 -0.40 5.26
CA ARG A 63 -8.83 -0.42 4.04
C ARG A 63 -9.61 0.87 3.82
N GLN A 64 -10.16 1.47 4.87
CA GLN A 64 -10.86 2.75 4.77
C GLN A 64 -9.91 3.87 4.32
N LEU A 65 -8.70 3.92 4.90
CA LEU A 65 -7.68 4.90 4.52
C LEU A 65 -7.24 4.70 3.06
N LEU A 66 -7.00 3.46 2.64
CA LEU A 66 -6.62 3.14 1.26
C LEU A 66 -7.68 3.55 0.25
N LEU A 67 -8.96 3.30 0.56
CA LEU A 67 -10.08 3.73 -0.30
C LEU A 67 -10.18 5.26 -0.35
N ARG A 68 -9.94 5.96 0.76
CA ARG A 68 -9.96 7.42 0.83
C ARG A 68 -8.87 8.09 -0.01
N VAL A 69 -7.71 7.46 -0.12
CA VAL A 69 -6.61 7.90 -1.01
C VAL A 69 -6.83 7.45 -2.46
N GLY A 70 -7.85 6.61 -2.72
CA GLY A 70 -8.23 6.16 -4.07
C GLY A 70 -7.49 4.91 -4.55
N PHE A 71 -6.91 4.11 -3.66
CA PHE A 71 -6.24 2.87 -4.04
C PHE A 71 -7.21 1.71 -4.26
N LYS A 72 -6.88 0.86 -5.24
CA LYS A 72 -7.54 -0.44 -5.44
C LYS A 72 -6.94 -1.49 -4.50
N VAL A 73 -7.70 -1.84 -3.48
CA VAL A 73 -7.32 -2.87 -2.50
C VAL A 73 -7.58 -4.27 -3.05
N GLY A 74 -6.62 -5.17 -2.88
CA GLY A 74 -6.79 -6.59 -3.16
C GLY A 74 -7.49 -7.34 -2.03
N LYS A 75 -7.76 -8.63 -2.23
CA LYS A 75 -8.25 -9.51 -1.16
C LYS A 75 -7.15 -9.70 -0.11
N SER A 76 -7.45 -9.39 1.15
CA SER A 76 -6.53 -9.65 2.26
C SER A 76 -6.42 -11.14 2.55
N TYR A 77 -5.32 -11.54 3.18
CA TYR A 77 -5.08 -12.92 3.57
C TYR A 77 -4.27 -13.01 4.86
N LYS A 78 -4.48 -14.07 5.64
CA LYS A 78 -3.71 -14.34 6.86
C LYS A 78 -2.36 -14.95 6.51
N LYS A 79 -1.31 -14.51 7.22
CA LYS A 79 0.05 -15.05 7.16
C LYS A 79 0.56 -15.18 8.60
N HIS A 80 0.54 -16.40 9.13
CA HIS A 80 0.76 -16.65 10.56
C HIS A 80 -0.17 -15.77 11.42
N TYR A 81 0.38 -15.02 12.38
CA TYR A 81 -0.35 -14.09 13.26
C TYR A 81 -0.63 -12.72 12.63
N GLN A 82 -0.34 -12.54 11.34
CA GLN A 82 -0.47 -11.28 10.64
C GLN A 82 -1.54 -11.35 9.54
N ILE A 83 -2.12 -10.23 9.19
CA ILE A 83 -3.07 -10.08 8.09
C ILE A 83 -2.44 -9.18 7.03
N ILE A 84 -2.32 -9.67 5.80
CA ILE A 84 -1.70 -8.92 4.71
C ILE A 84 -2.80 -8.28 3.87
N GLN A 85 -2.69 -6.96 3.65
CA GLN A 85 -3.51 -6.21 2.71
C GLN A 85 -2.68 -5.87 1.46
N PRO A 86 -2.88 -6.57 0.34
CA PRO A 86 -2.21 -6.24 -0.92
C PRO A 86 -2.88 -5.02 -1.59
N ILE A 87 -2.05 -4.23 -2.26
CA ILE A 87 -2.43 -3.06 -3.05
C ILE A 87 -1.72 -3.18 -4.39
N TYR A 88 -2.48 -3.23 -5.49
CA TYR A 88 -1.92 -3.52 -6.81
C TYR A 88 -1.60 -2.25 -7.59
N GLY A 89 -0.56 -2.34 -8.42
CA GLY A 89 -0.26 -1.36 -9.46
C GLY A 89 1.00 -0.53 -9.20
N LYS A 90 1.59 -0.05 -10.31
CA LYS A 90 2.79 0.80 -10.30
C LYS A 90 2.58 2.09 -9.51
N THR A 91 1.38 2.67 -9.58
CA THR A 91 1.03 3.92 -8.87
C THR A 91 1.13 3.75 -7.36
N ALA A 92 0.60 2.66 -6.82
CA ALA A 92 0.70 2.37 -5.39
C ALA A 92 2.16 2.23 -4.97
N VAL A 93 2.94 1.43 -5.71
CA VAL A 93 4.37 1.28 -5.45
C VAL A 93 5.07 2.64 -5.40
N LYS A 94 4.96 3.45 -6.46
CA LYS A 94 5.59 4.77 -6.52
C LYS A 94 5.14 5.69 -5.37
N TRP A 95 3.86 5.67 -5.03
CA TRP A 95 3.30 6.53 -3.99
C TRP A 95 3.89 6.21 -2.61
N PHE A 96 3.96 4.92 -2.25
CA PHE A 96 4.55 4.48 -0.98
C PHE A 96 6.06 4.67 -0.95
N THR A 97 6.78 4.26 -2.01
CA THR A 97 8.25 4.36 -2.03
C THR A 97 8.74 5.81 -2.11
N GLY A 98 7.99 6.71 -2.74
CA GLY A 98 8.37 8.13 -2.82
C GLY A 98 8.09 8.94 -1.56
N ARG A 99 7.34 8.39 -0.59
CA ARG A 99 6.98 9.05 0.67
C ARG A 99 7.61 8.41 1.91
N ALA A 100 7.94 7.12 1.85
CA ALA A 100 8.55 6.40 2.95
C ALA A 100 10.05 6.73 3.08
N LYS A 101 10.50 6.97 4.31
CA LYS A 101 11.91 7.25 4.63
C LYS A 101 12.79 5.99 4.56
N LYS A 102 12.17 4.82 4.69
CA LYS A 102 12.82 3.49 4.76
C LYS A 102 13.59 3.08 3.49
N LEU A 103 13.44 3.79 2.37
CA LEU A 103 14.04 3.44 1.07
C LEU A 103 15.05 4.47 0.56
N SER A 104 15.35 5.51 1.34
CA SER A 104 16.27 6.60 1.00
C SER A 104 17.63 6.48 1.71
N SER A 105 18.13 5.25 1.90
CA SER A 105 19.47 4.97 2.43
C SER A 105 20.22 4.02 1.51
#